data_AF-A0A3T2FBZ1-F1
#
_entry.id   AF-A0A3T2FBZ1-F1
#
_cell.length_a   1.000
_cell.length_b   1.000
_cell.length_c   1.000
_cell.angle_alpha   90.00
_cell.angle_beta   90.00
_cell.angle_gamma   90.00
#
_symmetry.space_group_name_H-M   'P 1'
#
loop_
_entity.id
_entity.type
_entity.pdbx_description
1 polymer ?
#
loop_
_entity_poly.entity_id
_entity_poly.type
_entity_poly.pdbx_seq_one_letter_code
_entity_poly.pdbx_strand_id
1 'polypeptide(L)'
;MNIIKKGDRVQTVTDTECNRAERRRKTMKFKKGDRVEVIWRSELHQGLVEEVIELTDELTDELMVKLAKTPAIDYLFKQNQVSKVELVKVPKFVADWIEYCEKHRWGLSEALEDTYENSCMPEEVTDWLADCHENQELFARAWMGDYEVGEPLYYVRFFDGGLGFLNVYFNGVRLLSCHLGSEGYKTKFTESEIKNIDTRYWDFAVPVEEVEETE
;
A
#
# COMPACT_ATOMS: atom_id res chain seq x y z
N MET A 1 -55.31 25.16 -27.57
CA MET A 1 -54.50 24.89 -28.78
C MET A 1 -53.27 25.78 -28.70
N ASN A 2 -52.16 25.28 -28.15
CA ASN A 2 -50.91 26.03 -28.08
C ASN A 2 -50.02 25.64 -29.26
N ILE A 3 -49.68 26.64 -30.07
CA ILE A 3 -48.89 26.51 -31.29
C ILE A 3 -47.41 26.67 -30.90
N ILE A 4 -46.64 25.58 -30.99
CA ILE A 4 -45.18 25.57 -30.79
C ILE A 4 -44.54 26.26 -32.01
N LYS A 5 -43.66 27.25 -31.77
CA LYS A 5 -42.99 27.98 -32.85
C LYS A 5 -41.68 27.29 -33.25
N LYS A 6 -41.39 27.30 -34.55
CA LYS A 6 -40.17 26.75 -35.15
C LYS A 6 -38.96 27.57 -34.66
N GLY A 7 -38.23 27.04 -33.68
CA GLY A 7 -37.10 27.71 -33.03
C GLY A 7 -36.88 27.31 -31.57
N ASP A 8 -37.87 26.68 -30.94
CA ASP A 8 -37.72 26.17 -29.58
C ASP A 8 -36.72 25.00 -29.57
N ARG A 9 -35.53 25.23 -29.04
CA ARG A 9 -34.61 24.16 -28.65
C ARG A 9 -35.31 23.39 -27.54
N VAL A 10 -35.90 22.25 -27.91
CA VAL A 10 -36.23 21.21 -26.95
C VAL A 10 -34.89 20.73 -26.39
N GLN A 11 -34.49 21.29 -25.25
CA GLN A 11 -33.36 20.77 -24.48
C GLN A 11 -33.78 19.37 -24.06
N THR A 12 -33.29 18.36 -24.77
CA THR A 12 -33.66 16.98 -24.53
C THR A 12 -33.22 16.60 -23.12
N VAL A 13 -34.12 15.89 -22.42
CA VAL A 13 -33.99 15.41 -21.03
C VAL A 13 -32.70 14.58 -20.78
N THR A 14 -31.99 14.23 -21.85
CA THR A 14 -30.71 13.51 -21.89
C THR A 14 -29.55 14.24 -21.18
N ASP A 15 -29.56 15.58 -21.13
CA ASP A 15 -28.49 16.34 -20.49
C ASP A 15 -28.46 16.15 -18.96
N THR A 16 -29.60 15.82 -18.34
CA THR A 16 -29.70 15.68 -16.87
C THR A 16 -29.06 14.39 -16.35
N GLU A 17 -29.25 13.27 -17.05
CA GLU A 17 -28.71 11.97 -16.65
C GLU A 17 -27.19 11.90 -16.89
N CYS A 18 -26.71 12.45 -18.00
CA CYS A 18 -25.27 12.48 -18.31
C CYS A 18 -24.51 13.36 -17.31
N ASN A 19 -25.03 14.55 -16.98
CA ASN A 19 -24.44 15.43 -15.97
C ASN A 19 -24.50 14.81 -14.56
N ARG A 20 -25.56 14.05 -14.24
CA ARG A 20 -25.69 13.34 -12.96
C ARG A 20 -24.68 12.18 -12.87
N ALA A 21 -24.52 11.40 -13.93
CA ALA A 21 -23.53 10.32 -14.02
C ALA A 21 -22.08 10.85 -13.93
N GLU A 22 -21.77 11.99 -14.54
CA GLU A 22 -20.45 12.63 -14.42
C GLU A 22 -20.19 13.17 -13.02
N ARG A 23 -21.18 13.80 -12.37
CA ARG A 23 -21.09 14.20 -10.96
C ARG A 23 -20.86 12.99 -10.05
N ARG A 24 -21.56 11.87 -10.30
CA ARG A 24 -21.43 10.61 -9.56
C ARG A 24 -20.04 9.98 -9.71
N ARG A 25 -19.51 9.92 -10.94
CA ARG A 25 -18.10 9.49 -11.17
C ARG A 25 -17.11 10.37 -10.40
N LYS A 26 -17.42 11.65 -10.23
CA LYS A 26 -16.58 12.60 -9.49
C LYS A 26 -16.75 12.50 -7.95
N THR A 27 -17.86 11.96 -7.44
CA THR A 27 -18.11 11.72 -6.00
C THR A 27 -17.88 10.28 -5.53
N MET A 28 -17.64 9.35 -6.44
CA MET A 28 -17.37 7.94 -6.11
C MET A 28 -16.03 7.80 -5.38
N LYS A 29 -16.07 7.67 -4.04
CA LYS A 29 -14.89 7.52 -3.17
C LYS A 29 -14.39 6.06 -3.08
N PHE A 30 -15.22 5.09 -3.43
CA PHE A 30 -14.91 3.67 -3.31
C PHE A 30 -15.10 2.96 -4.64
N LYS A 31 -14.32 1.89 -4.84
CA LYS A 31 -14.44 0.96 -5.96
C LYS A 31 -14.53 -0.48 -5.44
N LYS A 32 -15.07 -1.38 -6.27
CA LYS A 32 -15.05 -2.82 -5.99
C LYS A 32 -13.62 -3.27 -5.68
N GLY A 33 -13.47 -4.04 -4.61
CA GLY A 33 -12.19 -4.52 -4.10
C GLY A 33 -11.48 -3.57 -3.12
N ASP A 34 -11.96 -2.34 -2.91
CA ASP A 34 -11.41 -1.50 -1.85
C ASP A 34 -11.65 -2.14 -0.48
N ARG A 35 -10.62 -2.14 0.37
CA ARG A 35 -10.75 -2.54 1.77
C ARG A 35 -11.30 -1.37 2.57
N VAL A 36 -12.29 -1.65 3.40
CA VAL A 36 -12.98 -0.62 4.18
C VAL A 36 -13.30 -1.11 5.58
N GLU A 37 -13.51 -0.16 6.47
CA GLU A 37 -13.96 -0.38 7.83
C GLU A 37 -15.24 0.40 8.14
N VAL A 38 -16.06 -0.16 9.03
CA VAL A 38 -17.30 0.45 9.50
C VAL A 38 -17.51 0.09 10.96
N ILE A 39 -17.91 1.07 11.77
CA ILE A 39 -18.39 0.82 13.13
C ILE A 39 -19.89 0.56 13.03
N TRP A 40 -20.32 -0.66 13.34
CA TRP A 40 -21.71 -1.04 13.37
C TRP A 40 -22.02 -1.80 14.65
N ARG A 41 -23.11 -1.44 15.32
CA ARG A 41 -23.49 -2.00 16.64
C ARG A 41 -22.34 -1.97 17.66
N SER A 42 -21.55 -0.90 17.64
CA SER A 42 -20.38 -0.70 18.50
C SER A 42 -19.23 -1.68 18.27
N GLU A 43 -19.24 -2.41 17.16
CA GLU A 43 -18.14 -3.29 16.74
C GLU A 43 -17.50 -2.76 15.46
N LEU A 44 -16.17 -2.88 15.37
CA LEU A 44 -15.43 -2.61 14.14
C LEU A 44 -15.61 -3.81 13.20
N HIS A 45 -16.04 -3.54 11.97
CA HIS A 45 -16.07 -4.53 10.91
C HIS A 45 -15.20 -4.07 9.75
N GLN A 46 -14.35 -4.97 9.27
CA GLN A 46 -13.51 -4.77 8.09
C GLN A 46 -13.94 -5.74 6.99
N GLY A 47 -13.86 -5.29 5.75
CA GLY A 47 -14.24 -6.11 4.60
C GLY A 47 -13.85 -5.47 3.28
N LEU A 48 -14.14 -6.18 2.19
CA LEU A 48 -13.94 -5.69 0.83
C LEU A 48 -15.26 -5.15 0.28
N VAL A 49 -15.20 -4.03 -0.42
CA VAL A 49 -16.32 -3.52 -1.21
C VAL A 49 -16.62 -4.50 -2.34
N GLU A 50 -17.74 -5.19 -2.29
CA GLU A 50 -18.18 -6.09 -3.35
C GLU A 50 -18.84 -5.34 -4.50
N GLU A 51 -19.68 -4.36 -4.16
CA GLU A 51 -20.40 -3.52 -5.09
C GLU A 51 -20.68 -2.15 -4.47
N VAL A 52 -20.70 -1.12 -5.31
CA VAL A 52 -21.18 0.22 -4.96
C VAL A 52 -22.52 0.39 -5.65
N ILE A 53 -23.61 0.33 -4.88
CA ILE A 53 -24.98 0.37 -5.39
C ILE A 53 -25.51 1.80 -5.36
N GLU A 54 -26.01 2.29 -6.49
CA GLU A 54 -26.77 3.53 -6.56
C GLU A 54 -28.21 3.27 -6.12
N LEU A 55 -28.68 3.94 -5.07
CA LEU A 55 -30.12 3.95 -4.78
C LEU A 55 -30.80 4.90 -5.77
N THR A 56 -31.79 4.39 -6.49
CA THR A 56 -32.68 5.20 -7.32
C THR A 56 -33.75 5.87 -6.45
N ASP A 57 -33.33 6.74 -5.54
CA ASP A 57 -34.23 7.75 -4.98
C ASP A 57 -33.82 9.10 -5.56
N GLU A 58 -34.76 9.77 -6.25
CA GLU A 58 -34.50 10.97 -7.05
C GLU A 58 -33.94 12.17 -6.25
N LEU A 59 -33.88 12.04 -4.92
CA LEU A 59 -33.60 13.10 -3.95
C LEU A 59 -32.31 12.91 -3.14
N THR A 60 -31.68 11.73 -3.17
CA THR A 60 -30.46 11.47 -2.39
C THR A 60 -29.41 10.78 -3.27
N ASP A 61 -28.24 11.42 -3.44
CA ASP A 61 -27.06 10.79 -4.04
C ASP A 61 -26.44 9.78 -3.03
N GLU A 62 -27.23 8.79 -2.61
CA GLU A 62 -26.83 7.77 -1.65
C GLU A 62 -26.23 6.57 -2.38
N LEU A 63 -24.93 6.36 -2.14
CA LEU A 63 -24.19 5.16 -2.54
C LEU A 63 -24.10 4.22 -1.36
N MET A 64 -24.36 2.93 -1.60
CA MET A 64 -24.19 1.90 -0.59
C MET A 64 -23.06 0.94 -0.90
N VAL A 65 -22.29 0.61 0.13
CA VAL A 65 -21.18 -0.34 0.07
C VAL A 65 -21.67 -1.70 0.56
N LYS A 66 -21.56 -2.70 -0.31
CA LYS A 66 -21.83 -4.10 -0.01
C LYS A 66 -20.57 -4.75 0.56
N LEU A 67 -20.62 -5.24 1.81
CA LEU A 67 -19.49 -5.95 2.45
C LEU A 67 -19.72 -7.46 2.46
N ALA A 68 -18.79 -8.21 1.88
CA ALA A 68 -18.77 -9.66 1.97
C ALA A 68 -18.21 -10.10 3.35
N LYS A 69 -19.04 -10.79 4.15
CA LYS A 69 -18.61 -11.43 5.41
C LYS A 69 -18.82 -12.95 5.30
N THR A 70 -18.06 -13.73 6.06
CA THR A 70 -18.38 -15.14 6.35
C THR A 70 -19.06 -15.24 7.72
N PRO A 71 -20.27 -15.84 7.84
CA PRO A 71 -21.11 -16.36 6.76
C PRO A 71 -21.68 -15.23 5.88
N ALA A 72 -21.97 -15.56 4.61
CA ALA A 72 -22.34 -14.67 3.48
C ALA A 72 -23.61 -13.83 3.72
N ILE A 73 -23.54 -12.89 4.66
CA ILE A 73 -24.54 -11.86 4.87
C ILE A 73 -23.94 -10.56 4.36
N ASP A 74 -24.55 -10.07 3.29
CA ASP A 74 -24.15 -8.84 2.65
C ASP A 74 -24.75 -7.66 3.43
N TYR A 75 -23.88 -6.87 4.06
CA TYR A 75 -24.30 -5.66 4.75
C TYR A 75 -24.18 -4.46 3.83
N LEU A 76 -25.11 -3.53 4.00
CA LEU A 76 -25.31 -2.40 3.12
C LEU A 76 -25.19 -1.11 3.91
N PHE A 77 -24.13 -0.35 3.65
CA PHE A 77 -23.78 0.85 4.43
C PHE A 77 -23.75 2.08 3.53
N LYS A 78 -24.18 3.24 4.05
CA LYS A 78 -24.01 4.50 3.33
C LYS A 78 -22.52 4.81 3.18
N GLN A 79 -22.14 5.41 2.06
CA GLN A 79 -20.77 5.80 1.76
C GLN A 79 -20.07 6.60 2.88
N ASN A 80 -20.81 7.44 3.62
CA ASN A 80 -20.27 8.25 4.71
C ASN A 80 -20.15 7.51 6.05
N GLN A 81 -20.63 6.27 6.14
CA GLN A 81 -20.50 5.40 7.32
C GLN A 81 -19.30 4.45 7.21
N VAL A 82 -18.65 4.45 6.05
CA VAL A 82 -17.57 3.54 5.70
C VAL A 82 -16.31 4.35 5.48
N SER A 83 -15.19 3.87 6.00
CA SER A 83 -13.86 4.47 5.83
C SER A 83 -12.97 3.55 5.01
N LYS A 84 -12.17 4.11 4.11
CA LYS A 84 -11.19 3.32 3.35
C LYS A 84 -10.02 2.95 4.26
N VAL A 85 -9.62 1.69 4.25
CA VAL A 85 -8.43 1.22 4.95
C VAL A 85 -7.27 1.25 3.97
N GLU A 86 -6.27 2.09 4.24
CA GLU A 86 -5.02 2.12 3.48
C GLU A 86 -4.00 1.21 4.17
N LEU A 87 -3.68 0.10 3.49
CA LEU A 87 -2.66 -0.84 3.95
C LEU A 87 -1.29 -0.19 3.86
N VAL A 88 -0.47 -0.40 4.89
CA VAL A 88 0.94 -0.03 4.82
C VAL A 88 1.69 -1.04 3.96
N LYS A 89 2.73 -0.55 3.29
CA LYS A 89 3.66 -1.39 2.54
C LYS A 89 4.89 -1.61 3.39
N VAL A 90 5.22 -2.87 3.64
CA VAL A 90 6.45 -3.26 4.35
C VAL A 90 7.32 -4.14 3.47
N PRO A 91 8.65 -4.05 3.55
CA PRO A 91 9.54 -4.96 2.84
C PRO A 91 9.27 -6.43 3.21
N LYS A 92 9.66 -7.36 2.33
CA LYS A 92 9.45 -8.80 2.55
C LYS A 92 10.13 -9.32 3.81
N PHE A 93 11.39 -8.97 4.06
CA PHE A 93 12.09 -9.38 5.29
C PHE A 93 11.40 -8.87 6.58
N VAL A 94 10.71 -7.72 6.52
CA VAL A 94 9.90 -7.21 7.64
C VAL A 94 8.62 -8.02 7.82
N ALA A 95 7.95 -8.38 6.72
CA ALA A 95 6.78 -9.25 6.75
C ALA A 95 7.12 -10.63 7.34
N ASP A 96 8.23 -11.22 6.88
CA ASP A 96 8.74 -12.50 7.37
C ASP A 96 9.07 -12.43 8.87
N TRP A 97 9.60 -11.30 9.34
CA TRP A 97 9.82 -11.06 10.78
C TRP A 97 8.51 -10.97 11.57
N ILE A 98 7.50 -10.26 11.08
CA ILE A 98 6.18 -10.17 11.73
C ILE A 98 5.57 -11.58 11.86
N GLU A 99 5.61 -12.39 10.80
CA GLU A 99 5.13 -13.78 10.82
C GLU A 99 5.91 -14.64 11.82
N TYR A 100 7.25 -14.48 11.85
CA TYR A 100 8.10 -15.16 12.81
C TYR A 100 7.70 -14.81 14.25
N CYS A 101 7.53 -13.53 14.58
CA CYS A 101 7.12 -13.09 15.91
C CYS A 101 5.74 -13.63 16.30
N GLU A 102 4.77 -13.64 15.36
CA GLU A 102 3.43 -14.18 15.60
C GLU A 102 3.49 -15.68 15.94
N LYS A 103 4.28 -16.46 15.19
CA LYS A 103 4.49 -17.89 15.43
C LYS A 103 5.09 -18.16 16.81
N HIS A 104 5.96 -17.29 17.29
CA HIS A 104 6.60 -17.38 18.61
C HIS A 104 5.79 -16.71 19.73
N ARG A 105 4.63 -16.12 19.40
CA ARG A 105 3.73 -15.40 20.33
C ARG A 105 4.40 -14.23 21.03
N TRP A 106 5.26 -13.54 20.32
CA TRP A 106 5.92 -12.33 20.82
C TRP A 106 5.00 -11.12 20.69
N GLY A 107 5.09 -10.21 21.65
CA GLY A 107 4.41 -8.92 21.58
C GLY A 107 5.16 -7.92 20.71
N LEU A 108 4.51 -6.77 20.45
CA LEU A 108 5.10 -5.67 19.67
C LEU A 108 6.38 -5.13 20.33
N SER A 109 6.44 -5.09 21.66
CA SER A 109 7.64 -4.68 22.40
C SER A 109 8.83 -5.58 22.07
N GLU A 110 8.63 -6.90 22.12
CA GLU A 110 9.66 -7.88 21.82
C GLU A 110 10.05 -7.86 20.33
N ALA A 111 9.10 -7.58 19.44
CA ALA A 111 9.35 -7.49 18.01
C ALA A 111 10.11 -6.22 17.56
N LEU A 112 10.17 -5.20 18.42
CA LEU A 112 10.90 -3.94 18.18
C LEU A 112 12.23 -3.85 18.93
N GLU A 113 12.51 -4.78 19.84
CA GLU A 113 13.65 -4.68 20.75
C GLU A 113 14.69 -5.77 20.48
N ASP A 114 15.85 -5.34 19.96
CA ASP A 114 16.99 -6.21 19.69
C ASP A 114 17.85 -6.51 20.94
N THR A 115 17.46 -6.02 22.12
CA THR A 115 18.33 -6.01 23.31
C THR A 115 18.22 -7.28 24.17
N TYR A 116 17.28 -8.17 23.88
CA TYR A 116 17.20 -9.44 24.60
C TYR A 116 18.42 -10.29 24.23
N GLU A 117 19.06 -10.93 25.23
CA GLU A 117 20.20 -11.86 25.01
C GLU A 117 19.88 -13.01 24.03
N ASN A 118 18.60 -13.16 23.67
CA ASN A 118 18.05 -14.12 22.72
C ASN A 118 17.29 -13.46 21.55
N SER A 119 17.48 -12.16 21.30
CA SER A 119 16.95 -11.51 20.11
C SER A 119 17.47 -12.26 18.89
N CYS A 120 16.54 -12.78 18.10
CA CYS A 120 16.83 -13.36 16.80
C CYS A 120 16.33 -12.44 15.69
N MET A 121 16.25 -11.13 15.97
CA MET A 121 15.90 -10.13 14.97
C MET A 121 16.96 -10.17 13.88
N PRO A 122 16.56 -10.36 12.60
CA PRO A 122 17.50 -10.26 11.49
C PRO A 122 18.12 -8.85 11.44
N GLU A 123 19.41 -8.76 11.13
CA GLU A 123 20.14 -7.49 11.04
C GLU A 123 19.44 -6.52 10.06
N GLU A 124 18.92 -7.03 8.94
CA GLU A 124 18.15 -6.23 7.98
C GLU A 124 16.91 -5.55 8.58
N VAL A 125 16.24 -6.20 9.54
CA VAL A 125 15.07 -5.64 10.23
C VAL A 125 15.52 -4.55 11.19
N THR A 126 16.58 -4.80 11.97
CA THR A 126 17.17 -3.82 12.88
C THR A 126 17.60 -2.56 12.12
N ASP A 127 18.32 -2.73 11.01
CA ASP A 127 18.77 -1.65 10.14
C ASP A 127 17.58 -0.87 9.56
N TRP A 128 16.56 -1.57 9.07
CA TRP A 128 15.37 -0.92 8.53
C TRP A 128 14.61 -0.13 9.58
N LEU A 129 14.46 -0.65 10.80
CA LEU A 129 13.84 0.07 11.92
C LEU A 129 14.67 1.28 12.39
N ALA A 130 15.99 1.22 12.24
CA ALA A 130 16.92 2.29 12.61
C ALA A 130 17.07 3.37 11.53
N ASP A 131 16.82 3.05 10.25
CA ASP A 131 17.00 3.95 9.11
C ASP A 131 16.16 5.24 9.23
N CYS A 132 14.89 5.14 9.65
CA CYS A 132 14.05 6.30 9.94
C CYS A 132 12.94 6.01 10.95
N HIS A 133 12.47 7.07 11.64
CA HIS A 133 11.38 6.96 12.60
C HIS A 133 10.07 6.50 11.94
N GLU A 134 9.83 6.86 10.69
CA GLU A 134 8.65 6.46 9.94
C GLU A 134 8.57 4.93 9.75
N ASN A 135 9.71 4.23 9.65
CA ASN A 135 9.72 2.77 9.52
C ASN A 135 9.18 2.09 10.78
N GLN A 136 9.43 2.65 11.97
CA GLN A 136 8.87 2.16 13.23
C GLN A 136 7.34 2.32 13.25
N GLU A 137 6.82 3.43 12.74
CA GLU A 137 5.37 3.64 12.59
C GLU A 137 4.75 2.69 11.55
N LEU A 138 5.42 2.47 10.42
CA LEU A 138 5.00 1.50 9.41
C LEU A 138 4.97 0.09 9.98
N PHE A 139 5.98 -0.30 10.76
CA PHE A 139 6.02 -1.58 11.46
C PHE A 139 4.84 -1.74 12.41
N ALA A 140 4.60 -0.77 13.30
CA ALA A 140 3.52 -0.82 14.26
C ALA A 140 2.14 -0.88 13.59
N ARG A 141 1.96 -0.18 12.47
CA ARG A 141 0.73 -0.24 11.65
C ARG A 141 0.56 -1.61 11.00
N ALA A 142 1.62 -2.19 10.45
CA ALA A 142 1.61 -3.54 9.89
C ALA A 142 1.35 -4.59 10.97
N TRP A 143 1.87 -4.39 12.17
CA TRP A 143 1.66 -5.29 13.31
C TRP A 143 0.20 -5.33 13.77
N MET A 144 -0.48 -4.17 13.79
CA MET A 144 -1.86 -4.06 14.30
C MET A 144 -2.94 -4.44 13.29
N GLY A 145 -2.62 -4.49 11.99
CA GLY A 145 -3.61 -4.69 10.92
C GLY A 145 -3.06 -5.51 9.76
N ASP A 146 -3.81 -5.56 8.68
CA ASP A 146 -3.28 -6.11 7.44
C ASP A 146 -2.24 -5.15 6.82
N TYR A 147 -1.32 -5.70 6.04
CA TYR A 147 -0.32 -4.95 5.29
C TYR A 147 -0.12 -5.57 3.91
N GLU A 148 0.45 -4.81 3.00
CA GLU A 148 0.93 -5.30 1.70
C GLU A 148 2.44 -5.53 1.79
N VAL A 149 2.91 -6.68 1.30
CA VAL A 149 4.35 -6.87 1.09
C VAL A 149 4.77 -6.02 -0.10
N GLY A 150 5.70 -5.10 0.14
CA GLY A 150 6.25 -4.19 -0.86
C GLY A 150 7.08 -4.90 -1.94
N GLU A 151 7.57 -4.12 -2.89
CA GLU A 151 8.46 -4.64 -3.94
C GLU A 151 9.76 -5.19 -3.33
N PRO A 152 10.30 -6.30 -3.87
CA PRO A 152 11.60 -6.82 -3.46
C PRO A 152 12.71 -5.77 -3.66
N LEU A 153 13.72 -5.84 -2.79
CA LEU A 153 14.91 -5.00 -2.87
C LEU A 153 16.03 -5.72 -3.61
N TYR A 154 16.82 -4.92 -4.31
CA TYR A 154 17.93 -5.37 -5.14
C TYR A 154 19.17 -4.53 -4.87
N TYR A 155 20.32 -5.20 -4.92
CA TYR A 155 21.59 -4.55 -5.19
C TYR A 155 21.76 -4.36 -6.70
N VAL A 156 22.46 -3.32 -7.13
CA VAL A 156 22.87 -3.17 -8.53
C VAL A 156 24.37 -3.41 -8.63
N ARG A 157 24.77 -4.53 -9.24
CA ARG A 157 26.17 -4.98 -9.32
C ARG A 157 26.68 -4.93 -10.76
N PHE A 158 27.55 -3.96 -11.05
CA PHE A 158 28.06 -3.78 -12.42
C PHE A 158 29.18 -4.73 -12.81
N PHE A 159 29.93 -5.25 -11.84
CA PHE A 159 31.01 -6.20 -12.09
C PHE A 159 31.29 -7.06 -10.87
N ASP A 160 32.05 -8.14 -11.07
CA ASP A 160 32.43 -9.04 -10.01
C ASP A 160 33.50 -8.44 -9.08
N GLY A 161 33.25 -8.54 -7.77
CA GLY A 161 34.15 -8.04 -6.74
C GLY A 161 33.42 -7.23 -5.66
N GLY A 162 34.02 -7.12 -4.48
CA GLY A 162 33.42 -6.49 -3.30
C GLY A 162 33.22 -4.97 -3.39
N LEU A 163 33.51 -4.33 -4.52
CA LEU A 163 33.35 -2.87 -4.73
C LEU A 163 32.51 -2.54 -5.99
N GLY A 164 31.82 -3.53 -6.55
CA GLY A 164 31.06 -3.40 -7.81
C GLY A 164 29.63 -2.90 -7.67
N PHE A 165 29.20 -2.48 -6.48
CA PHE A 165 27.81 -2.18 -6.16
C PHE A 165 27.50 -0.69 -6.25
N LEU A 166 26.31 -0.36 -6.76
CA LEU A 166 25.80 1.00 -6.82
C LEU A 166 25.45 1.51 -5.42
N ASN A 167 26.08 2.60 -5.01
CA ASN A 167 25.69 3.34 -3.80
C ASN A 167 25.25 4.75 -4.21
N VAL A 168 24.15 5.23 -3.63
CA VAL A 168 23.56 6.54 -3.94
C VAL A 168 23.49 7.36 -2.66
N TYR A 169 24.24 8.47 -2.60
CA TYR A 169 24.16 9.44 -1.51
C TYR A 169 22.78 10.11 -1.48
N PHE A 170 22.36 10.59 -0.30
CA PHE A 170 21.11 11.33 -0.15
C PHE A 170 21.02 12.63 -0.99
N ASN A 171 22.17 13.18 -1.40
CA ASN A 171 22.25 14.32 -2.31
C ASN A 171 22.17 13.92 -3.81
N GLY A 172 21.96 12.63 -4.11
CA GLY A 172 21.84 12.09 -5.46
C GLY A 172 23.17 11.72 -6.15
N VAL A 173 24.32 11.92 -5.50
CA VAL A 173 25.63 11.48 -6.03
C VAL A 173 25.70 9.97 -6.03
N ARG A 174 26.19 9.38 -7.13
CA ARG A 174 26.28 7.94 -7.35
C ARG A 174 27.73 7.50 -7.36
N LEU A 175 28.05 6.40 -6.70
CA LEU A 175 29.39 5.81 -6.69
C LEU A 175 29.32 4.29 -6.74
N LEU A 176 30.45 3.65 -7.01
CA LEU A 176 30.60 2.20 -6.91
C LEU A 176 31.44 1.87 -5.68
N SER A 177 30.90 1.02 -4.80
CA SER A 177 31.57 0.57 -3.59
C SER A 177 31.04 -0.79 -3.15
N CYS A 178 31.38 -1.22 -1.94
CA CYS A 178 30.79 -2.39 -1.32
C CYS A 178 29.28 -2.22 -1.10
N HIS A 179 28.59 -3.35 -1.09
CA HIS A 179 27.15 -3.43 -0.83
C HIS A 179 26.81 -3.14 0.65
N LEU A 180 27.81 -3.19 1.53
CA LEU A 180 27.69 -2.86 2.95
C LEU A 180 27.23 -1.40 3.12
N GLY A 181 26.10 -1.25 3.82
CA GLY A 181 25.51 0.05 4.12
C GLY A 181 26.43 0.91 5.00
N SER A 182 26.33 2.23 4.88
CA SER A 182 26.90 3.16 5.86
C SER A 182 26.07 4.43 5.94
N GLU A 183 26.27 5.21 7.02
CA GLU A 183 25.69 6.55 7.12
C GLU A 183 26.05 7.39 5.89
N GLY A 184 25.02 7.86 5.18
CA GLY A 184 25.14 8.81 4.09
C GLY A 184 24.78 8.28 2.69
N TYR A 185 24.72 6.97 2.46
CA TYR A 185 24.35 6.42 1.15
C TYR A 185 23.45 5.18 1.24
N LYS A 186 22.56 5.06 0.25
CA LYS A 186 21.66 3.93 0.04
C LYS A 186 22.29 2.90 -0.89
N THR A 187 22.20 1.61 -0.56
CA THR A 187 22.78 0.48 -1.33
C THR A 187 21.74 -0.51 -1.86
N LYS A 188 20.58 -0.62 -1.20
CA LYS A 188 19.44 -1.48 -1.59
C LYS A 188 18.36 -0.64 -2.28
N PHE A 189 17.79 -1.09 -3.39
CA PHE A 189 16.82 -0.33 -4.19
C PHE A 189 15.63 -1.19 -4.63
N THR A 190 14.43 -0.60 -4.77
CA THR A 190 13.32 -1.27 -5.45
C THR A 190 13.52 -1.31 -6.97
N GLU A 191 12.82 -2.21 -7.67
CA GLU A 191 12.80 -2.24 -9.14
C GLU A 191 12.45 -0.86 -9.74
N SER A 192 11.42 -0.21 -9.17
CA SER A 192 10.99 1.12 -9.57
C SER A 192 12.08 2.18 -9.39
N GLU A 193 12.82 2.14 -8.27
CA GLU A 193 13.95 3.04 -8.01
C GLU A 193 15.10 2.83 -8.99
N ILE A 194 15.46 1.58 -9.26
CA ILE A 194 16.52 1.23 -10.24
C ILE A 194 16.14 1.77 -11.62
N LYS A 195 14.90 1.53 -12.06
CA LYS A 195 14.42 2.00 -13.37
C LYS A 195 14.36 3.52 -13.47
N ASN A 196 14.05 4.20 -12.37
CA ASN A 196 14.08 5.66 -12.28
C ASN A 196 15.51 6.23 -12.35
N ILE A 197 16.50 5.51 -11.80
CA ILE A 197 17.91 5.87 -11.90
C ILE A 197 18.41 5.72 -13.34
N ASP A 198 18.22 4.51 -13.90
CA ASP A 198 18.44 4.15 -15.30
C ASP A 198 17.84 2.75 -15.56
N THR A 199 16.96 2.64 -16.53
CA THR A 199 16.33 1.34 -16.89
C THR A 199 17.31 0.21 -17.19
N ARG A 200 18.54 0.51 -17.65
CA ARG A 200 19.58 -0.49 -17.96
C ARG A 200 20.21 -1.10 -16.70
N TYR A 201 20.06 -0.46 -15.54
CA TYR A 201 20.63 -0.97 -14.29
C TYR A 201 19.88 -2.21 -13.81
N TRP A 202 18.68 -2.44 -14.32
CA TRP A 202 17.91 -3.64 -14.02
C TRP A 202 18.60 -4.94 -14.48
N ASP A 203 19.34 -4.90 -15.59
CA ASP A 203 20.10 -6.06 -16.08
C ASP A 203 21.23 -6.48 -15.11
N PHE A 204 21.57 -5.60 -14.17
CA PHE A 204 22.59 -5.78 -13.13
C PHE A 204 21.98 -5.93 -11.73
N ALA A 205 20.65 -6.02 -11.63
CA ALA A 205 19.95 -6.17 -10.36
C ALA A 205 20.13 -7.58 -9.82
N VAL A 206 20.62 -7.68 -8.58
CA VAL A 206 20.77 -8.93 -7.84
C VAL A 206 19.88 -8.84 -6.61
N PRO A 207 18.96 -9.80 -6.38
CA PRO A 207 18.13 -9.81 -5.18
C PRO A 207 19.01 -9.76 -3.93
N VAL A 208 18.61 -8.97 -2.93
CA VAL A 208 19.36 -8.87 -1.67
C VAL A 208 19.46 -10.23 -0.97
N GLU A 209 18.37 -11.00 -0.98
CA GLU A 209 18.30 -12.36 -0.43
C GLU A 209 19.40 -13.30 -0.99
N GLU A 210 19.72 -13.19 -2.28
CA GLU A 210 20.74 -14.06 -2.90
C GLU A 210 22.17 -13.70 -2.46
N VAL A 211 22.44 -12.43 -2.15
CA VAL A 211 23.78 -11.98 -1.77
C VAL A 211 24.06 -12.30 -0.31
N GLU A 212 23.11 -12.04 0.57
CA GLU A 212 23.27 -12.23 2.02
C GLU A 212 23.23 -13.71 2.44
N GLU A 213 22.64 -14.62 1.65
CA GLU A 213 22.73 -16.07 1.89
C GLU A 213 24.10 -16.68 1.54
N THR A 214 24.93 -15.96 0.76
CA THR A 214 26.22 -16.48 0.26
C THR A 214 27.44 -16.04 1.06
N GLU A 215 27.27 -15.21 2.09
CA GLU A 215 28.32 -14.74 3.01
C GLU A 215 28.26 -15.43 4.38
#